data_AF-A0A817EMC9-F1
#
_entry.id   AF-A0A817EMC9-F1
#
_cell.length_a   1.000
_cell.length_b   1.000
_cell.length_c   1.000
_cell.angle_alpha   90.00
_cell.angle_beta   90.00
_cell.angle_gamma   90.00
#
_symmetry.space_group_name_H-M   'P 1'
#
loop_
_entity.id
_entity.type
_entity.pdbx_description
1 polymer ?
#
loop_
_entity_poly.entity_id
_entity_poly.type
_entity_poly.pdbx_seq_one_letter_code
_entity_poly.pdbx_strand_id
1 'polypeptide(L)'
;MAIPYIDRQIFLALVPYLPSVIIVLLIEHIAIAKSFGTINNYVIDPNQELIAVATGSFSRTAIKSKAGVRTPFAGISQASLAAVIIHAVCDLIVGPRTLKQFWQISPVEFLIFWIGVIVTIFSNIENGIYVSMLASCTLLLSRIAKAQGQFLGRIKIHQIQLISDNNIYSTKDNIYIPFDHSDGTNPMINPILPGNGIFIYRMYESFLFPNATNYMEKMISQIFRETKAGKTIPYNNLGEQPWNLKTSRHPEKEQHPNDNRPRLHAIILDFTGVSYIDITAIQNLVDVRQQLDNYANWKVNWHFVGLSNSWIKRALISRGFGSSDNARHYTSTNLLSNTNTMLVPILDIDRPLFHIDIDEAYTAAVASLSIRQ
;
A
#
# COMPACT_ATOMS: atom_id res chain seq x y z
N MET A 1 -7.59 -31.51 -52.26
CA MET A 1 -7.77 -30.63 -51.08
C MET A 1 -6.94 -29.39 -51.32
N ALA A 2 -7.58 -28.22 -51.46
CA ALA A 2 -6.85 -26.96 -51.58
C ALA A 2 -6.18 -26.64 -50.24
N ILE A 3 -4.90 -26.28 -50.26
CA ILE A 3 -4.17 -25.82 -49.07
C ILE A 3 -4.70 -24.40 -48.77
N PRO A 4 -5.33 -24.16 -47.60
CA PRO A 4 -5.83 -22.83 -47.27
C PRO A 4 -4.64 -21.87 -47.12
N TYR A 5 -4.64 -20.80 -47.90
CA TYR A 5 -3.66 -19.72 -47.77
C TYR A 5 -4.13 -18.75 -46.68
N ILE A 6 -3.30 -18.51 -45.67
CA ILE A 6 -3.57 -17.49 -44.67
C ILE A 6 -3.37 -16.13 -45.34
N ASP A 7 -4.48 -15.50 -45.71
CA ASP A 7 -4.45 -14.14 -46.23
C ASP A 7 -4.13 -13.16 -45.09
N ARG A 8 -3.29 -12.16 -45.38
CA ARG A 8 -2.97 -11.05 -44.48
C ARG A 8 -4.25 -10.34 -44.03
N GLN A 9 -5.29 -10.29 -44.88
CA GLN A 9 -6.57 -9.69 -44.54
C GLN A 9 -7.29 -10.47 -43.42
N ILE A 10 -7.29 -11.80 -43.48
CA ILE A 10 -7.89 -12.65 -42.43
C ILE A 10 -7.09 -12.51 -41.13
N PHE A 11 -5.76 -12.47 -41.22
CA PHE A 11 -4.92 -12.27 -40.06
C PHE A 11 -5.22 -10.92 -39.38
N LEU A 12 -5.26 -9.83 -40.15
CA LEU A 12 -5.56 -8.49 -39.62
C LEU A 12 -6.99 -8.38 -39.06
N ALA A 13 -7.95 -9.13 -39.59
CA ALA A 13 -9.31 -9.20 -39.05
C ALA A 13 -9.37 -9.91 -37.69
N LEU A 14 -8.44 -10.82 -37.39
CA LEU A 14 -8.44 -11.62 -36.16
C LEU A 14 -7.63 -10.98 -35.02
N VAL A 15 -6.61 -10.18 -35.35
CA VAL A 15 -5.71 -9.54 -34.38
C VAL A 15 -6.41 -8.77 -33.25
N PRO A 16 -7.46 -7.96 -33.50
CA PRO A 16 -8.14 -7.21 -32.43
C PRO A 16 -8.75 -8.11 -31.34
N TYR A 17 -9.12 -9.34 -31.70
CA TYR A 17 -9.77 -10.31 -30.82
C TYR A 17 -8.77 -11.16 -30.02
N LEU A 18 -7.50 -11.20 -30.43
CA LEU A 18 -6.49 -12.02 -29.76
C LEU A 18 -6.30 -11.68 -28.28
N PRO A 19 -6.22 -10.39 -27.85
CA PRO A 19 -5.99 -10.08 -26.45
C PRO A 19 -7.09 -10.60 -25.52
N SER A 20 -8.37 -10.42 -25.89
CA SER A 20 -9.50 -10.89 -25.09
C SER A 20 -9.55 -12.42 -25.05
N VAL A 21 -9.36 -13.08 -26.20
CA VAL A 21 -9.32 -14.55 -26.29
C VAL A 21 -8.20 -15.13 -25.44
N ILE A 22 -6.99 -14.55 -25.49
CA ILE A 22 -5.86 -14.98 -24.65
C ILE A 22 -6.19 -14.81 -23.17
N ILE A 23 -6.71 -13.64 -22.76
CA ILE A 23 -7.09 -13.38 -21.36
C ILE A 23 -8.10 -14.42 -20.87
N VAL A 24 -9.16 -14.67 -21.63
CA VAL A 24 -10.20 -15.65 -21.26
C VAL A 24 -9.62 -17.05 -21.18
N LEU A 25 -8.85 -17.49 -22.18
CA LEU A 25 -8.22 -18.82 -22.19
C LEU A 25 -7.31 -19.03 -20.98
N LEU A 26 -6.52 -18.02 -20.60
CA LEU A 26 -5.63 -18.10 -19.45
C LEU A 26 -6.41 -18.14 -18.12
N ILE A 27 -7.39 -17.27 -17.95
CA ILE A 27 -8.20 -17.22 -16.72
C ILE A 27 -9.00 -18.51 -16.57
N GLU A 28 -9.62 -19.00 -17.65
CA GLU A 28 -10.40 -20.24 -17.66
C GLU A 28 -9.51 -21.43 -17.32
N HIS A 29 -8.34 -21.55 -17.96
CA HIS A 29 -7.43 -22.66 -17.70
C HIS A 29 -6.92 -22.66 -16.26
N ILE A 30 -6.50 -21.51 -15.72
CA ILE A 30 -6.04 -21.42 -14.33
C ILE A 30 -7.18 -21.70 -13.34
N ALA A 31 -8.41 -21.24 -13.63
CA ALA A 31 -9.57 -21.51 -12.78
C ALA A 31 -9.92 -23.01 -12.76
N ILE A 32 -9.96 -23.65 -13.93
CA ILE A 32 -10.19 -25.11 -14.05
C ILE A 32 -9.08 -25.87 -13.34
N ALA A 33 -7.82 -25.51 -13.60
CA ALA A 33 -6.67 -26.11 -12.95
C ALA A 33 -6.84 -26.02 -11.43
N LYS A 34 -6.99 -24.82 -10.86
CA LYS A 34 -7.16 -24.62 -9.41
C LYS A 34 -8.32 -25.43 -8.82
N SER A 35 -9.43 -25.54 -9.54
CA SER A 35 -10.55 -26.38 -9.14
C SER A 35 -10.14 -27.86 -9.05
N PHE A 36 -9.45 -28.40 -10.07
CA PHE A 36 -8.93 -29.76 -10.03
C PHE A 36 -7.84 -29.97 -8.96
N GLY A 37 -6.97 -29.00 -8.74
CA GLY A 37 -5.95 -29.04 -7.67
C GLY A 37 -6.57 -29.12 -6.29
N THR A 38 -7.68 -28.39 -6.08
CA THR A 38 -8.44 -28.41 -4.83
C THR A 38 -9.17 -29.73 -4.63
N ILE A 39 -9.79 -30.29 -5.68
CA ILE A 39 -10.50 -31.58 -5.60
C ILE A 39 -9.52 -32.74 -5.35
N ASN A 40 -8.34 -32.70 -5.98
CA ASN A 40 -7.37 -33.82 -5.95
C ASN A 40 -6.19 -33.57 -4.99
N ASN A 41 -6.22 -32.53 -4.16
CA ASN A 41 -5.19 -32.18 -3.17
C ASN A 41 -3.76 -32.07 -3.73
N TYR A 42 -3.57 -31.34 -4.84
CA TYR A 42 -2.23 -30.98 -5.33
C TYR A 42 -2.09 -29.48 -5.57
N VAL A 43 -0.86 -28.98 -5.41
CA VAL A 43 -0.52 -27.57 -5.64
C VAL A 43 -0.23 -27.37 -7.12
N ILE A 44 -0.82 -26.32 -7.68
CA ILE A 44 -0.67 -25.97 -9.08
C ILE A 44 0.32 -24.83 -9.20
N ASP A 45 1.28 -24.97 -10.12
CA ASP A 45 2.18 -23.90 -10.51
C ASP A 45 1.60 -23.16 -11.73
N PRO A 46 1.07 -21.93 -11.56
CA PRO A 46 0.47 -21.18 -12.66
C PRO A 46 1.45 -20.88 -13.80
N ASN A 47 2.76 -20.78 -13.53
CA ASN A 47 3.75 -20.50 -14.57
C ASN A 47 3.92 -21.71 -15.50
N GLN A 48 3.89 -22.93 -14.94
CA GLN A 48 3.93 -24.16 -15.74
C GLN A 48 2.65 -24.34 -16.54
N GLU A 49 1.49 -24.09 -15.93
CA GLU A 49 0.20 -24.14 -16.63
C GLU A 49 0.12 -23.11 -17.77
N LEU A 50 0.68 -21.91 -17.59
CA LEU A 50 0.76 -20.88 -18.62
C LEU A 50 1.54 -21.34 -19.86
N ILE A 51 2.69 -21.98 -19.65
CA ILE A 51 3.52 -22.56 -20.74
C ILE A 51 2.78 -23.75 -21.38
N ALA A 52 2.09 -24.56 -20.57
CA ALA A 52 1.33 -25.70 -21.05
C ALA A 52 0.14 -25.27 -21.94
N VAL A 53 -0.56 -24.18 -21.63
CA VAL A 53 -1.64 -23.63 -22.48
C VAL A 53 -1.12 -23.24 -23.86
N ALA A 54 0.03 -22.54 -23.93
CA ALA A 54 0.65 -22.16 -25.19
C ALA A 54 1.05 -23.39 -26.04
N THR A 55 1.31 -24.52 -25.39
CA THR A 55 1.73 -25.78 -26.03
C THR A 55 0.57 -26.75 -26.25
N GLY A 56 -0.60 -26.51 -25.64
CA GLY A 56 -1.54 -27.57 -25.23
C GLY A 56 -2.84 -27.72 -26.02
N SER A 57 -3.09 -26.94 -27.08
CA SER A 57 -4.28 -27.18 -27.93
C SER A 57 -4.20 -28.47 -28.76
N PHE A 58 -2.99 -29.05 -28.89
CA PHE A 58 -2.81 -30.32 -29.58
C PHE A 58 -3.25 -31.54 -28.75
N SER A 59 -3.23 -31.45 -27.40
CA SER A 59 -3.47 -32.61 -26.52
C SER A 59 -4.94 -33.06 -26.50
N ARG A 60 -5.91 -32.13 -26.39
CA ARG A 60 -7.35 -32.50 -26.38
C ARG A 60 -7.82 -33.01 -27.76
N THR A 61 -7.24 -32.46 -28.83
CA THR A 61 -7.55 -32.86 -30.22
C THR A 61 -6.89 -34.20 -30.58
N ALA A 62 -5.64 -34.43 -30.16
CA ALA A 62 -4.95 -35.70 -30.34
C ALA A 62 -5.56 -36.83 -29.47
N ILE A 63 -5.99 -36.55 -28.24
CA ILE A 63 -6.68 -37.53 -27.39
C ILE A 63 -8.04 -37.91 -28.01
N LYS A 64 -8.85 -36.95 -28.52
CA LYS A 64 -10.09 -37.26 -29.26
C LYS A 64 -9.81 -38.05 -30.55
N SER A 65 -8.74 -37.73 -31.26
CA SER A 65 -8.32 -38.46 -32.47
C SER A 65 -7.83 -39.88 -32.17
N LYS A 66 -7.19 -40.11 -31.02
CA LYS A 66 -6.66 -41.43 -30.61
C LYS A 66 -7.69 -42.28 -29.86
N ALA A 67 -8.71 -41.65 -29.24
CA ALA A 67 -9.86 -42.31 -28.62
C ALA A 67 -10.89 -42.83 -29.64
N GLY A 68 -10.64 -42.69 -30.95
CA GLY A 68 -11.45 -43.33 -31.99
C GLY A 68 -12.90 -42.82 -32.09
N VAL A 69 -13.22 -41.66 -31.51
CA VAL A 69 -14.57 -41.10 -31.54
C VAL A 69 -14.88 -40.63 -32.96
N ARG A 70 -15.55 -41.49 -33.73
CA ARG A 70 -16.01 -41.26 -35.10
C ARG A 70 -17.54 -41.19 -35.22
N THR A 71 -18.25 -40.99 -34.12
CA THR A 71 -19.70 -40.90 -34.15
C THR A 71 -20.14 -39.45 -34.29
N PRO A 72 -20.80 -39.06 -35.39
CA PRO A 72 -21.74 -37.97 -35.28
C PRO A 72 -22.92 -38.56 -34.51
N PHE A 73 -23.21 -38.08 -33.31
CA PHE A 73 -24.54 -38.29 -32.73
C PHE A 73 -25.56 -37.56 -33.62
N ALA A 74 -25.81 -38.10 -34.80
CA ALA A 74 -26.59 -37.54 -35.91
C ALA A 74 -28.10 -37.73 -35.68
N GLY A 75 -28.54 -37.63 -34.42
CA GLY A 75 -29.91 -37.88 -34.02
C GLY A 75 -30.24 -37.52 -32.58
N ILE A 76 -29.42 -36.68 -31.92
CA ILE A 76 -29.91 -36.01 -30.71
C ILE A 76 -30.90 -34.94 -31.19
N SER A 77 -32.15 -35.03 -30.75
CA SER A 77 -33.13 -33.96 -30.97
C SER A 77 -32.47 -32.64 -30.56
N GLN A 78 -32.52 -31.62 -31.42
CA GLN A 78 -31.99 -30.29 -31.09
C GLN A 78 -32.55 -29.78 -29.74
N ALA A 79 -33.76 -30.21 -29.38
CA ALA A 79 -34.37 -29.96 -28.08
C ALA A 79 -33.64 -30.64 -26.91
N SER A 80 -33.19 -31.88 -27.07
CA SER A 80 -32.42 -32.59 -26.03
C SER A 80 -31.04 -31.97 -25.82
N LEU A 81 -30.38 -31.53 -26.90
CA LEU A 81 -29.11 -30.80 -26.78
C LEU A 81 -29.31 -29.44 -26.10
N ALA A 82 -30.34 -28.69 -26.49
CA ALA A 82 -30.68 -27.41 -25.88
C ALA A 82 -31.02 -27.56 -24.39
N ALA A 83 -31.75 -28.62 -24.00
CA ALA A 83 -32.09 -28.88 -22.61
C ALA A 83 -30.85 -29.10 -21.73
N VAL A 84 -29.86 -29.86 -22.22
CA VAL A 84 -28.59 -30.07 -21.51
C VAL A 84 -27.81 -28.77 -21.38
N ILE A 85 -27.76 -27.94 -22.44
CA ILE A 85 -27.09 -26.64 -22.40
C ILE A 85 -27.77 -25.71 -21.40
N ILE A 86 -29.11 -25.61 -21.41
CA ILE A 86 -29.86 -24.76 -20.49
C ILE A 86 -29.62 -25.18 -19.04
N HIS A 87 -29.68 -26.48 -18.73
CA HIS A 87 -29.41 -26.96 -17.39
C HIS A 87 -27.98 -26.60 -16.93
N ALA A 88 -26.98 -26.86 -17.79
CA ALA A 88 -25.59 -26.55 -17.48
C ALA A 88 -25.34 -25.04 -17.29
N VAL A 89 -25.98 -24.19 -18.09
CA VAL A 89 -25.87 -22.73 -17.97
C VAL A 89 -26.59 -22.21 -16.73
N CYS A 90 -27.77 -22.75 -16.41
CA CYS A 90 -28.51 -22.38 -15.20
C CYS A 90 -27.72 -22.68 -13.92
N ASP A 91 -26.99 -23.80 -13.88
CA ASP A 91 -26.16 -24.17 -12.74
C ASP A 91 -24.92 -23.26 -12.58
N LEU A 92 -24.50 -22.56 -13.66
CA LEU A 92 -23.40 -21.60 -13.64
C LEU A 92 -23.82 -20.21 -13.10
N ILE A 93 -25.12 -19.89 -13.11
CA ILE A 93 -25.61 -18.58 -12.67
C ILE A 93 -25.37 -18.41 -11.16
N VAL A 94 -24.71 -17.30 -10.81
CA VAL A 94 -24.41 -16.95 -9.42
C VAL A 94 -25.69 -16.76 -8.61
N GLY A 95 -25.84 -17.53 -7.54
CA GLY A 95 -27.02 -17.47 -6.67
C GLY A 95 -27.12 -16.17 -5.84
N PRO A 96 -28.32 -15.84 -5.31
CA PRO A 96 -28.57 -14.57 -4.61
C PRO A 96 -27.78 -14.44 -3.29
N ARG A 97 -27.40 -15.56 -2.65
CA ARG A 97 -26.58 -15.56 -1.44
C ARG A 97 -25.17 -15.02 -1.72
N THR A 98 -24.57 -15.42 -2.83
CA THR A 98 -23.24 -14.98 -3.25
C THR A 98 -23.26 -13.50 -3.64
N LEU A 99 -24.31 -13.03 -4.32
CA LEU A 99 -24.47 -11.59 -4.63
C LEU A 99 -24.54 -10.74 -3.35
N LYS A 100 -25.24 -11.22 -2.31
CA LYS A 100 -25.27 -10.54 -1.00
C LYS A 100 -23.89 -10.49 -0.35
N GLN A 101 -23.08 -11.55 -0.48
CA GLN A 101 -21.71 -11.57 0.01
C GLN A 101 -20.82 -10.56 -0.72
N PHE A 102 -20.93 -10.46 -2.05
CA PHE A 102 -20.18 -9.46 -2.82
C PHE A 102 -20.49 -8.03 -2.36
N TRP A 103 -21.76 -7.71 -2.12
CA TRP A 103 -22.16 -6.42 -1.56
C TRP A 103 -21.56 -6.16 -0.18
N GLN A 104 -21.49 -7.17 0.69
CA GLN A 104 -20.91 -7.06 2.03
C GLN A 104 -19.39 -6.93 2.02
N ILE A 105 -18.70 -7.52 1.03
CA ILE A 105 -17.24 -7.44 0.89
C ILE A 105 -16.83 -6.09 0.29
N SER A 106 -17.38 -5.73 -0.87
CA SER A 106 -17.09 -4.45 -1.53
C SER A 106 -18.23 -4.02 -2.45
N PRO A 107 -19.01 -3.00 -2.08
CA PRO A 107 -20.08 -2.48 -2.93
C PRO A 107 -19.60 -1.98 -4.30
N VAL A 108 -18.37 -1.45 -4.37
CA VAL A 108 -17.80 -0.94 -5.63
C VAL A 108 -17.49 -2.07 -6.59
N GLU A 109 -16.94 -3.19 -6.12
CA GLU A 109 -16.65 -4.36 -6.96
C GLU A 109 -17.95 -5.04 -7.42
N PHE A 110 -18.98 -5.04 -6.59
CA PHE A 110 -20.33 -5.46 -6.98
C PHE A 110 -20.89 -4.62 -8.15
N LEU A 111 -20.68 -3.30 -8.14
CA LEU A 111 -21.08 -2.44 -9.26
C LEU A 111 -20.28 -2.73 -10.53
N ILE A 112 -18.96 -2.93 -10.41
CA ILE A 112 -18.10 -3.30 -11.55
C ILE A 112 -18.57 -4.61 -12.18
N PHE A 113 -18.94 -5.60 -11.37
CA PHE A 113 -19.53 -6.86 -11.83
C PHE A 113 -20.79 -6.62 -12.67
N TRP A 114 -21.75 -5.85 -12.16
CA TRP A 114 -22.99 -5.57 -12.90
C TRP A 114 -22.77 -4.76 -14.16
N ILE A 115 -21.85 -3.80 -14.15
CA ILE A 115 -21.44 -3.07 -15.36
C ILE A 115 -20.91 -4.06 -16.40
N GLY A 116 -20.02 -4.98 -16.01
CA GLY A 116 -19.50 -6.02 -16.90
C GLY A 116 -20.60 -6.91 -17.50
N VAL A 117 -21.55 -7.35 -16.68
CA VAL A 117 -22.70 -8.17 -17.12
C VAL A 117 -23.58 -7.41 -18.12
N ILE A 118 -23.94 -6.16 -17.80
CA ILE A 118 -24.78 -5.32 -18.66
C ILE A 118 -24.09 -5.07 -20.00
N VAL A 119 -22.82 -4.67 -19.99
CA VAL A 119 -22.06 -4.43 -21.24
C VAL A 119 -21.93 -5.70 -22.07
N THR A 120 -21.76 -6.86 -21.43
CA THR A 120 -21.68 -8.15 -22.14
C THR A 120 -22.99 -8.50 -22.83
N ILE A 121 -24.13 -8.27 -22.18
CA ILE A 121 -25.47 -8.58 -22.72
C ILE A 121 -25.85 -7.65 -23.88
N PHE A 122 -25.57 -6.35 -23.77
CA PHE A 122 -26.02 -5.35 -24.74
C PHE A 122 -24.99 -5.01 -25.82
N SER A 123 -23.74 -5.43 -25.65
CA SER A 123 -22.68 -5.20 -26.64
C SER A 123 -22.08 -6.54 -27.07
N ASN A 124 -20.89 -6.87 -26.58
CA ASN A 124 -20.19 -8.12 -26.86
C ASN A 124 -19.41 -8.53 -25.62
N ILE A 125 -19.07 -9.82 -25.52
CA ILE A 125 -18.30 -10.40 -24.42
C ILE A 125 -16.94 -9.68 -24.25
N GLU A 126 -16.30 -9.33 -25.35
CA GLU A 126 -15.00 -8.64 -25.35
C GLU A 126 -15.08 -7.26 -24.69
N ASN A 127 -16.07 -6.46 -25.05
CA ASN A 127 -16.30 -5.15 -24.46
C ASN A 127 -16.60 -5.27 -22.96
N GLY A 128 -17.37 -6.29 -22.55
CA GLY A 128 -17.64 -6.58 -21.14
C GLY A 128 -16.37 -6.90 -20.35
N ILE A 129 -15.46 -7.70 -20.93
CA ILE A 129 -14.16 -8.02 -20.33
C ILE A 129 -13.30 -6.76 -20.21
N TYR A 130 -13.17 -5.96 -21.28
CA TYR A 130 -12.36 -4.75 -21.25
C TYR A 130 -12.87 -3.73 -20.22
N VAL A 131 -14.18 -3.50 -20.17
CA VAL A 131 -14.77 -2.54 -19.23
C VAL A 131 -14.56 -2.99 -17.78
N SER A 132 -14.83 -4.26 -17.46
CA SER A 132 -14.66 -4.78 -16.10
C SER A 132 -13.19 -4.78 -15.64
N MET A 133 -12.26 -5.16 -16.53
CA MET A 133 -10.82 -5.12 -16.27
C MET A 133 -10.31 -3.69 -16.06
N LEU A 134 -10.67 -2.74 -16.94
CA LEU A 134 -10.28 -1.34 -16.82
C LEU A 134 -10.88 -0.68 -15.59
N ALA A 135 -12.15 -0.94 -15.26
CA ALA A 135 -12.79 -0.42 -14.06
C ALA A 135 -12.11 -0.96 -12.79
N SER A 136 -11.75 -2.24 -12.75
CA SER A 136 -11.01 -2.85 -11.63
C SER A 136 -9.61 -2.27 -11.48
N CYS A 137 -8.89 -2.11 -12.60
CA CYS A 137 -7.57 -1.48 -12.62
C CYS A 137 -7.63 -0.02 -12.15
N THR A 138 -8.60 0.74 -12.64
CA THR A 138 -8.82 2.14 -12.24
C THR A 138 -9.14 2.23 -10.75
N LEU A 139 -9.97 1.33 -10.23
CA LEU A 139 -10.26 1.26 -8.79
C LEU A 139 -8.99 1.00 -7.97
N LEU A 140 -8.15 0.05 -8.41
CA LEU A 140 -6.88 -0.26 -7.77
C LEU A 140 -5.93 0.95 -7.76
N LEU A 141 -5.74 1.60 -8.92
CA LEU A 141 -4.91 2.80 -9.01
C LEU A 141 -5.45 3.95 -8.15
N SER A 142 -6.78 4.13 -8.11
CA SER A 142 -7.40 5.14 -7.24
C SER A 142 -7.24 4.81 -5.76
N ARG A 143 -7.27 3.53 -5.36
CA ARG A 143 -7.03 3.12 -3.96
C ARG A 143 -5.59 3.42 -3.56
N ILE A 144 -4.63 3.08 -4.43
CA ILE A 144 -3.20 3.37 -4.20
C ILE A 144 -2.97 4.89 -4.09
N ALA A 145 -3.48 5.68 -5.03
CA ALA A 145 -3.29 7.13 -5.05
C ALA A 145 -3.93 7.86 -3.85
N LYS A 146 -5.07 7.37 -3.36
CA LYS A 146 -5.79 7.95 -2.21
C LYS A 146 -5.34 7.39 -0.86
N ALA A 147 -4.24 6.64 -0.82
CA ALA A 147 -3.71 6.10 0.42
C ALA A 147 -3.47 7.23 1.44
N GLN A 148 -3.86 7.00 2.69
CA GLN A 148 -3.79 8.00 3.74
C GLN A 148 -2.79 7.58 4.81
N GLY A 149 -2.00 8.53 5.30
CA GLY A 149 -1.18 8.35 6.49
C GLY A 149 -1.83 9.00 7.70
N GLN A 150 -1.34 8.59 8.86
CA GLN A 150 -1.95 8.95 10.14
C GLN A 150 -0.87 9.35 11.13
N PHE A 151 -1.18 10.38 11.93
CA PHE A 151 -0.36 10.74 13.07
C PHE A 151 -0.67 9.82 14.23
N LEU A 152 0.37 9.35 14.90
CA LEU A 152 0.25 8.49 16.06
C LEU A 152 0.47 9.29 17.34
N GLY A 153 -0.33 8.97 18.35
CA GLY A 153 -0.11 9.39 19.72
C GLY A 153 0.30 8.22 20.59
N ARG A 154 0.96 8.53 21.70
CA ARG A 154 1.48 7.56 22.66
C ARG A 154 0.44 7.23 23.71
N ILE A 155 0.31 5.95 24.04
CA ILE A 155 -0.47 5.44 25.16
C ILE A 155 0.42 4.56 26.01
N LYS A 156 0.35 4.76 27.32
CA LYS A 156 1.03 3.90 28.30
C LYS A 156 0.13 2.74 28.64
N ILE A 157 0.57 1.53 28.35
CA ILE A 157 -0.14 0.32 28.70
C ILE A 157 0.39 -0.19 30.02
N HIS A 158 -0.54 -0.73 30.81
CA HIS A 158 -0.25 -1.43 32.03
C HIS A 158 -0.72 -2.85 31.82
N GLN A 159 0.18 -3.74 31.39
CA GLN A 159 -0.12 -5.16 31.37
C GLN A 159 0.04 -5.67 32.80
N ILE A 160 -1.05 -6.17 33.38
CA ILE A 160 -1.06 -6.75 34.73
C ILE A 160 -1.12 -8.26 34.55
N GLN A 161 -0.03 -8.96 34.83
CA GLN A 161 -0.04 -10.41 34.94
C GLN A 161 -0.21 -10.79 36.41
N LEU A 162 -1.36 -11.38 36.76
CA LEU A 162 -1.60 -11.93 38.09
C LEU A 162 -0.89 -13.28 38.19
N ILE A 163 0.27 -13.31 38.84
CA ILE A 163 0.92 -14.55 39.26
C ILE A 163 0.45 -14.86 40.69
N SER A 164 0.22 -16.14 40.98
CA SER A 164 -0.48 -16.66 42.17
C SER A 164 0.08 -16.29 43.56
N ASP A 165 1.07 -15.41 43.66
CA ASP A 165 1.60 -14.88 44.92
C ASP A 165 1.87 -13.36 44.79
N ASN A 166 0.85 -12.53 45.07
CA ASN A 166 0.86 -11.07 45.37
C ASN A 166 1.80 -10.09 44.61
N ASN A 167 2.53 -10.52 43.58
CA ASN A 167 3.45 -9.72 42.82
C ASN A 167 2.83 -9.36 41.47
N ILE A 168 2.37 -8.11 41.36
CA ILE A 168 1.92 -7.52 40.11
C ILE A 168 3.16 -7.04 39.35
N TYR A 169 3.59 -7.80 38.35
CA TYR A 169 4.53 -7.27 37.36
C TYR A 169 3.72 -6.39 36.39
N SER A 170 3.96 -5.08 36.46
CA SER A 170 3.47 -4.13 35.46
C SER A 170 4.60 -3.78 34.51
N THR A 171 4.63 -4.41 33.35
CA THR A 171 5.48 -3.94 32.25
C THR A 171 4.83 -2.67 31.69
N LYS A 172 5.60 -1.57 31.72
CA LYS A 172 5.18 -0.27 31.18
C LYS A 172 5.62 -0.17 29.73
N ASP A 173 4.82 -0.74 28.84
CA ASP A 173 5.06 -0.62 27.41
C ASP A 173 4.26 0.55 26.83
N ASN A 174 4.80 1.16 25.78
CA ASN A 174 4.09 2.20 25.05
C ASN A 174 3.56 1.61 23.75
N ILE A 175 2.31 1.92 23.45
CA ILE A 175 1.75 1.67 22.13
C ILE A 175 1.38 2.99 21.48
N TYR A 176 1.58 3.01 20.17
CA TYR A 176 1.32 4.17 19.33
C TYR A 176 0.07 3.88 18.50
N ILE A 177 -1.00 4.64 18.76
CA ILE A 177 -2.26 4.51 18.02
C ILE A 177 -2.61 5.82 17.31
N PRO A 178 -3.38 5.77 16.21
CA PRO A 178 -3.83 6.96 15.51
C PRO A 178 -4.78 7.81 16.34
N PHE A 179 -4.71 9.14 16.16
CA PHE A 179 -5.68 10.06 16.79
C PHE A 179 -7.10 9.97 16.21
N ASP A 180 -7.24 9.44 14.99
CA ASP A 180 -8.53 9.39 14.27
C ASP A 180 -9.33 8.10 14.54
N HIS A 181 -8.77 7.15 15.31
CA HIS A 181 -9.40 5.85 15.60
C HIS A 181 -9.87 5.05 14.38
N SER A 182 -9.42 5.41 13.18
CA SER A 182 -9.77 4.76 11.92
C SER A 182 -9.30 3.31 11.81
N ASP A 183 -8.43 2.88 12.73
CA ASP A 183 -7.96 1.50 12.89
C ASP A 183 -8.95 0.62 13.70
N GLY A 184 -10.10 1.17 14.09
CA GLY A 184 -11.11 0.45 14.89
C GLY A 184 -10.78 0.40 16.38
N THR A 185 -9.80 1.20 16.84
CA THR A 185 -9.54 1.35 18.28
C THR A 185 -10.73 2.00 19.00
N ASN A 186 -10.86 1.71 20.30
CA ASN A 186 -11.96 2.23 21.09
C ASN A 186 -11.89 3.78 21.17
N PRO A 187 -12.94 4.52 20.73
CA PRO A 187 -12.95 5.98 20.74
C PRO A 187 -12.83 6.64 22.12
N MET A 188 -13.01 5.87 23.20
CA MET A 188 -12.82 6.39 24.57
C MET A 188 -11.36 6.58 24.95
N ILE A 189 -10.41 6.03 24.17
CA ILE A 189 -8.99 6.06 24.48
C ILE A 189 -8.34 7.22 23.73
N ASN A 190 -8.00 8.32 24.41
CA ASN A 190 -7.36 9.47 23.77
C ASN A 190 -5.82 9.35 23.78
N PRO A 191 -5.16 9.26 22.62
CA PRO A 191 -3.70 9.20 22.54
C PRO A 191 -3.07 10.53 22.94
N ILE A 192 -1.90 10.49 23.59
CA ILE A 192 -1.18 11.70 24.00
C ILE A 192 -0.17 12.08 22.90
N LEU A 193 -0.14 13.36 22.50
CA LEU A 193 0.84 13.85 21.53
C LEU A 193 2.27 13.70 22.10
N PRO A 194 3.27 13.31 21.29
CA PRO A 194 4.65 13.18 21.76
C PRO A 194 5.23 14.47 22.37
N GLY A 195 4.69 15.63 21.97
CA GLY A 195 5.07 16.94 22.51
C GLY A 195 6.39 17.46 21.94
N ASN A 196 6.78 18.67 22.35
CA ASN A 196 8.08 19.30 22.02
C ASN A 196 8.42 19.37 20.51
N GLY A 197 7.41 19.44 19.65
CA GLY A 197 7.61 19.48 18.20
C GLY A 197 8.13 18.18 17.61
N ILE A 198 7.88 17.05 18.27
CA ILE A 198 8.13 15.70 17.74
C ILE A 198 6.81 15.15 17.19
N PHE A 199 6.85 14.67 15.95
CA PHE A 199 5.70 14.08 15.29
C PHE A 199 5.99 12.64 14.86
N ILE A 200 5.02 11.75 15.06
CA ILE A 200 5.09 10.37 14.62
C ILE A 200 4.04 10.18 13.53
N TYR A 201 4.47 9.79 12.34
CA TYR A 201 3.59 9.62 11.17
C TYR A 201 3.76 8.22 10.59
N ARG A 202 2.66 7.48 10.51
CA ARG A 202 2.61 6.11 9.98
C ARG A 202 2.06 6.07 8.57
N MET A 203 2.78 5.36 7.72
CA MET A 203 2.35 5.00 6.37
C MET A 203 1.91 3.53 6.36
N TYR A 204 0.71 3.29 5.85
CA TYR A 204 0.12 1.94 5.80
C TYR A 204 0.28 1.24 4.45
N GLU A 205 0.65 2.00 3.41
CA GLU A 205 0.80 1.49 2.04
C GLU A 205 2.20 1.82 1.52
N SER A 206 2.56 1.21 0.39
CA SER A 206 3.82 1.53 -0.30
C SER A 206 3.88 3.01 -0.67
N PHE A 207 5.04 3.63 -0.47
CA PHE A 207 5.26 5.07 -0.71
C PHE A 207 5.73 5.28 -2.15
N LEU A 208 4.79 5.57 -3.03
CA LEU A 208 4.97 5.61 -4.48
C LEU A 208 4.57 6.97 -5.03
N PHE A 209 4.99 7.28 -6.26
CA PHE A 209 4.65 8.52 -6.95
C PHE A 209 3.16 8.92 -6.84
N PRO A 210 2.17 8.02 -7.07
CA PRO A 210 0.76 8.42 -7.07
C PRO A 210 0.24 8.91 -5.72
N ASN A 211 0.85 8.48 -4.61
CA ASN A 211 0.37 8.78 -3.26
C ASN A 211 1.35 9.63 -2.43
N ALA A 212 2.59 9.79 -2.89
CA ALA A 212 3.63 10.48 -2.14
C ALA A 212 3.23 11.91 -1.75
N THR A 213 2.72 12.67 -2.72
CA THR A 213 2.24 14.04 -2.48
C THR A 213 1.10 14.08 -1.47
N ASN A 214 0.14 13.15 -1.54
CA ASN A 214 -0.99 13.10 -0.61
C ASN A 214 -0.54 12.81 0.82
N TYR A 215 0.38 11.86 1.00
CA TYR A 215 1.00 11.59 2.30
C TYR A 215 1.70 12.82 2.86
N MET A 216 2.55 13.44 2.04
CA MET A 216 3.38 14.56 2.44
C MET A 216 2.57 15.82 2.74
N GLU A 217 1.59 16.17 1.91
CA GLU A 217 0.72 17.34 2.13
C GLU A 217 -0.08 17.21 3.42
N LYS A 218 -0.65 16.04 3.70
CA LYS A 218 -1.38 15.78 4.95
C LYS A 218 -0.44 15.92 6.15
N MET A 219 0.78 15.40 6.05
CA MET A 219 1.79 15.51 7.10
C MET A 219 2.20 16.97 7.35
N ILE A 220 2.56 17.70 6.30
CA ILE A 220 2.96 19.12 6.36
C ILE A 220 1.84 19.98 6.94
N SER A 221 0.60 19.79 6.45
CA SER A 221 -0.55 20.58 6.89
C SER A 221 -0.81 20.45 8.38
N GLN A 222 -0.67 19.24 8.93
CA GLN A 222 -0.78 19.00 10.37
C GLN A 222 0.36 19.68 11.13
N ILE A 223 1.59 19.49 10.68
CA ILE A 223 2.78 20.06 11.32
C ILE A 223 2.68 21.59 11.36
N PHE A 224 2.31 22.26 10.27
CA PHE A 224 2.15 23.71 10.23
C PHE A 224 1.01 24.21 11.12
N ARG A 225 -0.03 23.40 11.33
CA ARG A 225 -1.11 23.73 12.26
C ARG A 225 -0.66 23.65 13.71
N GLU A 226 0.17 22.66 14.06
CA GLU A 226 0.57 22.39 15.45
C GLU A 226 1.91 23.00 15.88
N THR A 227 2.66 23.57 14.94
CA THR A 227 3.95 24.22 15.22
C THR A 227 3.97 25.67 14.78
N LYS A 228 4.92 26.44 15.31
CA LYS A 228 5.22 27.80 14.84
C LYS A 228 6.47 27.85 13.98
N ALA A 229 6.49 28.80 13.04
CA ALA A 229 7.64 29.05 12.18
C ALA A 229 8.85 29.55 13.00
N GLY A 230 10.05 29.17 12.58
CA GLY A 230 11.30 29.56 13.23
C GLY A 230 11.66 31.03 13.04
N LYS A 231 11.41 31.55 11.83
CA LYS A 231 11.62 32.96 11.47
C LYS A 231 10.46 33.42 10.59
N THR A 232 9.85 34.56 10.94
CA THR A 232 9.00 35.29 10.01
C THR A 232 9.91 36.04 9.05
N ILE A 233 9.78 35.83 7.74
CA ILE A 233 10.48 36.65 6.74
C ILE A 233 9.57 37.85 6.48
N PRO A 234 9.89 39.05 7.01
CA PRO A 234 9.17 40.25 6.59
C PRO A 234 9.55 40.53 5.14
N TYR A 235 8.56 40.52 4.25
CA TYR A 235 8.73 41.04 2.89
C TYR A 235 8.54 42.55 2.94
N ASN A 236 9.54 43.30 2.47
CA ASN A 236 9.45 44.76 2.44
C ASN A 236 8.49 45.22 1.35
N ASN A 237 8.43 44.49 0.23
CA ASN A 237 7.58 44.79 -0.92
C ASN A 237 6.67 43.61 -1.29
N LEU A 238 5.44 43.92 -1.72
CA LEU A 238 4.45 42.92 -2.14
C LEU A 238 4.90 42.08 -3.35
N GLY A 239 5.80 42.62 -4.19
CA GLY A 239 6.36 41.94 -5.37
C GLY A 239 7.48 40.94 -5.07
N GLU A 240 8.07 40.97 -3.87
CA GLU A 240 9.10 40.01 -3.43
C GLU A 240 8.47 38.73 -2.84
N GLN A 241 7.16 38.76 -2.61
CA GLN A 241 6.42 37.66 -2.03
C GLN A 241 6.23 36.54 -3.08
N PRO A 242 6.53 35.28 -2.72
CA PRO A 242 6.20 34.15 -3.57
C PRO A 242 4.70 34.11 -3.87
N TRP A 243 4.35 33.87 -5.12
CA TRP A 243 2.96 33.93 -5.63
C TRP A 243 1.95 33.04 -4.88
N ASN A 244 2.41 31.97 -4.20
CA ASN A 244 1.56 31.04 -3.47
C ASN A 244 1.60 31.24 -1.93
N LEU A 245 2.32 32.24 -1.44
CA LEU A 245 2.36 32.54 -0.01
C LEU A 245 1.14 33.40 0.34
N LYS A 246 0.28 32.94 1.25
CA LYS A 246 -0.78 33.79 1.82
C LYS A 246 -0.18 34.56 3.00
N THR A 247 0.21 35.81 2.80
CA THR A 247 0.56 36.72 3.89
C THR A 247 -0.47 37.85 3.95
N SER A 248 -0.82 38.32 5.14
CA SER A 248 -1.56 39.56 5.26
C SER A 248 -0.68 40.75 4.87
N ARG A 249 -1.30 41.79 4.30
CA ARG A 249 -0.66 43.08 3.97
C ARG A 249 0.02 43.78 5.17
N HIS A 250 -0.23 43.29 6.40
CA HIS A 250 0.37 43.78 7.64
C HIS A 250 0.95 42.60 8.45
N PRO A 251 2.18 42.15 8.17
CA PRO A 251 2.79 41.01 8.85
C PRO A 251 2.97 41.22 10.36
N GLU A 252 3.12 42.46 10.82
CA GLU A 252 3.17 42.81 12.25
C GLU A 252 1.86 42.54 13.01
N LYS A 253 0.70 42.56 12.34
CA LYS A 253 -0.60 42.31 12.98
C LYS A 253 -0.96 40.82 13.08
N GLU A 254 -0.31 39.95 12.29
CA GLU A 254 -0.48 38.49 12.33
C GLU A 254 0.52 37.79 13.26
N GLN A 255 1.56 38.49 13.73
CA GLN A 255 2.38 37.99 14.83
C GLN A 255 1.51 37.99 16.09
N HIS A 256 0.81 36.88 16.32
CA HIS A 256 0.20 36.60 17.62
C HIS A 256 1.32 36.67 18.66
N PRO A 257 1.33 37.68 19.55
CA PRO A 257 2.43 37.88 20.51
C PRO A 257 2.63 36.67 21.43
N ASN A 258 1.61 35.81 21.53
CA ASN A 258 1.54 34.62 22.37
C ASN A 258 1.28 33.32 21.56
N ASP A 259 2.00 33.10 20.45
CA ASP A 259 2.00 31.76 19.83
C ASP A 259 2.82 30.77 20.67
N ASN A 260 2.10 30.01 21.51
CA ASN A 260 2.65 29.00 22.43
C ASN A 260 2.95 27.66 21.75
N ARG A 261 2.72 27.53 20.44
CA ARG A 261 3.03 26.29 19.72
C ARG A 261 4.54 26.02 19.74
N PRO A 262 4.97 24.75 19.85
CA PRO A 262 6.38 24.40 19.77
C PRO A 262 6.92 24.63 18.35
N ARG A 263 8.24 24.74 18.22
CA ARG A 263 8.90 24.66 16.92
C ARG A 263 9.07 23.20 16.52
N LEU A 264 9.00 22.91 15.22
CA LEU A 264 9.23 21.58 14.68
C LEU A 264 10.68 21.14 14.95
N HIS A 265 10.87 20.03 15.65
CA HIS A 265 12.20 19.53 15.99
C HIS A 265 12.55 18.22 15.27
N ALA A 266 11.66 17.23 15.34
CA ALA A 266 11.91 15.91 14.76
C ALA A 266 10.64 15.28 14.19
N ILE A 267 10.83 14.44 13.18
CA ILE A 267 9.77 13.67 12.53
C ILE A 267 10.21 12.21 12.56
N ILE A 268 9.32 11.36 13.06
CA ILE A 268 9.48 9.92 13.10
C ILE A 268 8.52 9.34 12.07
N LEU A 269 9.07 8.76 11.02
CA LEU A 269 8.31 8.09 9.98
C LEU A 269 8.31 6.59 10.23
N ASP A 270 7.12 6.06 10.50
CA ASP A 270 6.91 4.63 10.64
C ASP A 270 6.63 4.01 9.26
N PHE A 271 7.62 3.27 8.77
CA PHE A 271 7.66 2.58 7.48
C PHE A 271 7.32 1.09 7.61
N THR A 272 6.82 0.63 8.76
CA THR A 272 6.44 -0.78 8.97
C THR A 272 5.44 -1.28 7.91
N GLY A 273 4.51 -0.42 7.47
CA GLY A 273 3.56 -0.74 6.39
C GLY A 273 4.08 -0.52 4.96
N VAL A 274 5.29 0.03 4.80
CA VAL A 274 5.84 0.41 3.48
C VAL A 274 6.67 -0.75 2.94
N SER A 275 6.17 -1.40 1.88
CA SER A 275 6.89 -2.50 1.22
C SER A 275 7.82 -2.03 0.10
N TYR A 276 7.40 -1.01 -0.65
CA TYR A 276 8.14 -0.47 -1.80
C TYR A 276 8.20 1.05 -1.77
N ILE A 277 9.26 1.56 -2.38
CA ILE A 277 9.48 2.99 -2.60
C ILE A 277 10.01 3.21 -4.01
N ASP A 278 9.60 4.31 -4.65
CA ASP A 278 10.14 4.71 -5.95
C ASP A 278 10.98 6.00 -5.87
N ILE A 279 11.67 6.30 -6.97
CA ILE A 279 12.62 7.43 -7.06
C ILE A 279 11.90 8.76 -6.83
N THR A 280 10.70 8.91 -7.40
CA THR A 280 9.94 10.16 -7.33
C THR A 280 9.39 10.40 -5.93
N ALA A 281 8.94 9.37 -5.22
CA ALA A 281 8.50 9.47 -3.83
C ALA A 281 9.65 9.89 -2.91
N ILE A 282 10.85 9.35 -3.09
CA ILE A 282 12.03 9.78 -2.32
C ILE A 282 12.39 11.23 -2.63
N GLN A 283 12.33 11.64 -3.91
CA GLN A 283 12.56 13.03 -4.27
C GLN A 283 11.55 13.95 -3.56
N ASN A 284 10.27 13.58 -3.55
CA ASN A 284 9.25 14.32 -2.85
C ASN A 284 9.57 14.44 -1.35
N LEU A 285 10.05 13.37 -0.71
CA LEU A 285 10.50 13.40 0.69
C LEU A 285 11.69 14.35 0.93
N VAL A 286 12.64 14.43 -0.01
CA VAL A 286 13.76 15.39 0.05
C VAL A 286 13.26 16.84 -0.05
N ASP A 287 12.29 17.09 -0.94
CA ASP A 287 11.71 18.42 -1.12
C ASP A 287 10.97 18.85 0.15
N VAL A 288 10.22 17.94 0.79
CA VAL A 288 9.59 18.19 2.09
C VAL A 288 10.62 18.44 3.19
N ARG A 289 11.72 17.68 3.24
CA ARG A 289 12.81 17.97 4.19
C ARG A 289 13.30 19.40 4.05
N GLN A 290 13.59 19.85 2.83
CA GLN A 290 14.04 21.22 2.61
C GLN A 290 12.98 22.25 3.02
N GLN A 291 11.70 21.99 2.72
CA GLN A 291 10.60 22.86 3.10
C GLN A 291 10.46 22.99 4.63
N LEU A 292 10.55 21.87 5.35
CA LEU A 292 10.43 21.84 6.81
C LEU A 292 11.66 22.41 7.50
N ASP A 293 12.86 22.19 6.95
CA ASP A 293 14.10 22.81 7.45
C ASP A 293 14.04 24.34 7.34
N ASN A 294 13.57 24.84 6.19
CA ASN A 294 13.36 26.28 5.97
C ASN A 294 12.29 26.85 6.93
N TYR A 295 11.19 26.13 7.12
CA TYR A 295 10.10 26.53 8.02
C TYR A 295 10.55 26.58 9.50
N ALA A 296 11.28 25.57 9.96
CA ALA A 296 11.79 25.49 11.31
C ALA A 296 13.00 26.41 11.55
N ASN A 297 13.64 26.89 10.49
CA ASN A 297 14.89 27.66 10.49
C ASN A 297 16.06 26.89 11.13
N TRP A 298 16.07 25.57 10.96
CA TRP A 298 17.16 24.67 11.35
C TRP A 298 17.00 23.32 10.65
N LYS A 299 17.99 22.44 10.79
CA LYS A 299 17.87 21.05 10.31
C LYS A 299 16.98 20.22 11.26
N VAL A 300 15.82 19.80 10.75
CA VAL A 300 14.86 18.90 11.40
C VAL A 300 15.43 17.48 11.38
N ASN A 301 15.30 16.75 12.49
CA ASN A 301 15.77 15.36 12.55
C ASN A 301 14.72 14.41 11.97
N TRP A 302 15.11 13.60 10.99
CA TRP A 302 14.24 12.61 10.34
C TRP A 302 14.61 11.20 10.79
N HIS A 303 13.75 10.59 11.59
CA HIS A 303 13.90 9.22 12.07
C HIS A 303 13.02 8.28 11.25
N PHE A 304 13.53 7.10 10.92
CA PHE A 304 12.79 6.07 10.17
C PHE A 304 12.71 4.81 11.00
N VAL A 305 11.52 4.21 11.07
CA VAL A 305 11.22 3.02 11.87
C VAL A 305 10.69 1.91 10.96
N GLY A 306 11.01 0.65 11.26
CA GLY A 306 10.34 -0.49 10.61
C GLY A 306 10.69 -0.68 9.13
N LEU A 307 11.91 -0.34 8.73
CA LEU A 307 12.38 -0.54 7.35
C LEU A 307 12.53 -2.04 7.04
N SER A 308 11.50 -2.64 6.46
CA SER A 308 11.46 -4.06 6.09
C SER A 308 12.39 -4.43 4.94
N ASN A 309 12.65 -3.49 4.02
CA ASN A 309 13.41 -3.74 2.78
C ASN A 309 14.72 -2.94 2.74
N SER A 310 15.84 -3.64 2.55
CA SER A 310 17.19 -3.05 2.42
C SER A 310 17.30 -2.04 1.27
N TRP A 311 16.52 -2.20 0.20
CA TRP A 311 16.49 -1.24 -0.90
C TRP A 311 15.91 0.11 -0.48
N ILE A 312 14.90 0.13 0.39
CA ILE A 312 14.34 1.38 0.94
C ILE A 312 15.41 2.09 1.77
N LYS A 313 16.07 1.36 2.68
CA LYS A 313 17.17 1.90 3.48
C LYS A 313 18.28 2.48 2.59
N ARG A 314 18.71 1.74 1.56
CA ARG A 314 19.73 2.20 0.60
C ARG A 314 19.29 3.47 -0.13
N ALA A 315 18.03 3.53 -0.57
CA ALA A 315 17.52 4.67 -1.32
C ALA A 315 17.41 5.93 -0.45
N LEU A 316 16.98 5.80 0.82
CA LEU A 316 17.01 6.88 1.81
C LEU A 316 18.44 7.38 2.08
N ILE A 317 19.38 6.46 2.32
CA ILE A 317 20.80 6.81 2.53
C ILE A 317 21.37 7.55 1.32
N SER A 318 21.04 7.13 0.10
CA SER A 318 21.52 7.78 -1.13
C SER A 318 21.10 9.24 -1.26
N ARG A 319 20.04 9.67 -0.56
CA ARG A 319 19.56 11.07 -0.51
C ARG A 319 19.91 11.80 0.79
N GLY A 320 20.83 11.21 1.56
CA GLY A 320 21.38 11.82 2.79
C GLY A 320 20.48 11.69 4.01
N PHE A 321 19.46 10.81 3.99
CA PHE A 321 18.77 10.44 5.22
C PHE A 321 19.62 9.46 6.03
N GLY A 322 19.50 9.47 7.36
CA GLY A 322 20.26 8.55 8.23
C GLY A 322 21.63 9.03 8.68
N SER A 323 22.20 10.06 8.05
CA SER A 323 23.48 10.66 8.45
C SER A 323 23.24 11.85 9.36
N SER A 324 23.93 11.91 10.49
CA SER A 324 23.97 13.10 11.34
C SER A 324 25.31 13.18 12.04
N ASP A 325 26.03 14.30 11.85
CA ASP A 325 27.36 14.51 12.42
C ASP A 325 27.33 14.61 13.96
N ASN A 326 26.18 14.93 14.56
CA ASN A 326 26.02 15.20 15.99
C ASN A 326 24.91 14.37 16.68
N ALA A 327 24.38 13.32 16.03
CA ALA A 327 23.34 12.51 16.66
C ALA A 327 23.93 11.53 17.69
N ARG A 328 23.30 11.44 18.87
CA ARG A 328 23.58 10.37 19.83
C ARG A 328 23.06 9.04 19.27
N HIS A 329 23.87 8.00 19.42
CA HIS A 329 23.55 6.65 18.98
C HIS A 329 22.65 5.98 20.03
N TYR A 330 21.39 5.78 19.68
CA TYR A 330 20.48 4.90 20.39
C TYR A 330 20.23 3.71 19.47
N THR A 331 20.65 2.53 19.91
CA THR A 331 20.43 1.28 19.17
C THR A 331 19.91 0.22 20.12
N SER A 332 18.89 -0.50 19.68
CA SER A 332 18.48 -1.75 20.32
C SER A 332 19.60 -2.79 20.18
N THR A 333 19.95 -3.49 21.27
CA THR A 333 21.04 -4.48 21.31
C THR A 333 20.53 -5.84 21.76
N ASN A 334 21.04 -6.92 21.15
CA ASN A 334 20.82 -8.28 21.60
C ASN A 334 22.01 -8.79 22.44
N LEU A 335 21.74 -9.64 23.42
CA LEU A 335 22.75 -10.34 24.20
C LEU A 335 23.13 -11.65 23.48
N LEU A 336 24.40 -11.80 23.10
CA LEU A 336 24.88 -13.06 22.52
C LEU A 336 24.93 -14.16 23.59
N SER A 337 24.01 -15.12 23.49
CA SER A 337 23.82 -16.23 24.44
C SER A 337 25.07 -17.11 24.65
N ASN A 338 26.04 -17.09 23.74
CA ASN A 338 27.22 -17.97 23.81
C ASN A 338 28.37 -17.39 24.65
N THR A 339 28.38 -16.10 24.99
CA THR A 339 29.47 -15.50 25.79
C THR A 339 29.01 -14.57 26.92
N ASN A 340 27.70 -14.32 27.10
CA ASN A 340 27.11 -13.49 28.17
C ASN A 340 27.76 -12.11 28.41
N THR A 341 28.60 -11.62 27.48
CA THR A 341 29.47 -10.46 27.73
C THR A 341 29.52 -9.47 26.57
N MET A 342 28.92 -9.79 25.42
CA MET A 342 28.91 -8.90 24.26
C MET A 342 27.48 -8.54 23.85
N LEU A 343 27.15 -7.25 23.99
CA LEU A 343 25.96 -6.65 23.40
C LEU A 343 26.23 -6.38 21.92
N VAL A 344 25.36 -6.88 21.05
CA VAL A 344 25.44 -6.65 19.61
C VAL A 344 24.28 -5.78 19.17
N PRO A 345 24.52 -4.65 18.50
CA PRO A 345 23.46 -3.80 17.99
C PRO A 345 22.68 -4.53 16.90
N ILE A 346 21.36 -4.40 16.89
CA ILE A 346 20.52 -5.06 15.89
C ILE A 346 20.60 -4.31 14.54
N LEU A 347 20.76 -2.99 14.58
CA LEU A 347 21.03 -2.15 13.41
C LEU A 347 22.46 -1.60 13.44
N ASP A 348 22.96 -1.25 12.26
CA ASP A 348 24.24 -0.58 12.11
C ASP A 348 24.29 0.75 12.87
N ILE A 349 25.37 0.95 13.63
CA ILE A 349 25.57 2.13 14.49
C ILE A 349 25.90 3.36 13.64
N ASP A 350 26.50 3.20 12.47
CA ASP A 350 26.96 4.34 11.64
C ASP A 350 25.82 5.26 11.16
N ARG A 351 24.56 4.85 11.35
CA ARG A 351 23.36 5.58 10.91
C ARG A 351 22.32 5.71 12.02
N PRO A 352 22.49 6.65 12.97
CA PRO A 352 21.69 6.76 14.22
C PRO A 352 20.22 7.16 14.04
N LEU A 353 19.76 7.45 12.81
CA LEU A 353 18.38 7.86 12.55
C LEU A 353 17.52 6.73 11.96
N PHE A 354 18.05 5.51 11.85
CA PHE A 354 17.27 4.31 11.54
C PHE A 354 17.04 3.50 12.82
N HIS A 355 15.79 3.14 13.08
CA HIS A 355 15.33 2.52 14.32
C HIS A 355 14.50 1.28 14.00
N ILE A 356 14.48 0.33 14.93
CA ILE A 356 13.61 -0.85 14.80
C ILE A 356 12.22 -0.49 15.30
N ASP A 357 12.17 0.16 16.47
CA ASP A 357 10.94 0.49 17.17
C ASP A 357 10.71 2.00 17.27
N ILE A 358 9.45 2.38 17.42
CA ILE A 358 9.04 3.79 17.57
C ILE A 358 9.54 4.37 18.89
N ASP A 359 9.59 3.56 19.96
CA ASP A 359 10.09 3.99 21.28
C ASP A 359 11.58 4.34 21.25
N GLU A 360 12.37 3.57 20.49
CA GLU A 360 13.79 3.83 20.24
C GLU A 360 13.96 5.16 19.48
N ALA A 361 13.22 5.33 18.38
CA ALA A 361 13.21 6.57 17.60
C ALA A 361 12.77 7.79 18.42
N TYR A 362 11.74 7.64 19.25
CA TYR A 362 11.25 8.70 20.12
C TYR A 362 12.28 9.10 21.16
N THR A 363 12.94 8.12 21.78
CA THR A 363 14.00 8.38 22.76
C THR A 363 15.18 9.12 22.11
N ALA A 364 15.60 8.70 20.91
CA ALA A 364 16.64 9.38 20.14
C ALA A 364 16.24 10.81 19.77
N ALA A 365 14.98 11.03 19.36
CA ALA A 365 14.45 12.35 19.04
C ALA A 365 14.44 13.26 20.27
N VAL A 366 13.98 12.77 21.42
CA VAL A 366 13.99 13.53 22.69
C VAL A 366 15.41 13.84 23.15
N ALA A 367 16.35 12.89 23.05
CA ALA A 367 17.74 13.13 23.41
C ALA A 367 18.42 14.18 22.52
N SER A 368 17.98 14.34 21.28
CA SER A 368 18.48 15.39 20.39
C SER A 368 17.93 16.79 20.73
N LEU A 369 16.82 16.90 21.48
CA LEU A 369 16.31 18.18 21.98
C LEU A 369 17.22 18.75 23.07
N SER A 370 17.69 17.91 24.00
CA SER A 370 18.48 18.35 25.16
C SER A 370 19.89 18.83 24.82
N ILE A 371 20.37 18.58 23.60
CA ILE A 371 21.65 19.10 23.10
C ILE A 371 21.49 20.54 22.56
N ARG A 372 20.25 20.98 22.26
CA ARG A 372 19.96 22.25 21.59
C ARG A 372 19.32 23.31 22.50
N GLN A 373 18.86 22.94 23.69
CA GLN A 373 18.53 23.87 24.78
C GLN A 373 19.80 24.21 25.54
#